data_AF-A0A1D2U5W0-F1
#
_entry.id   AF-A0A1D2U5W0-F1
#
_cell.length_a   1.000
_cell.length_b   1.000
_cell.length_c   1.000
_cell.angle_alpha   90.00
_cell.angle_beta   90.00
_cell.angle_gamma   90.00
#
_symmetry.space_group_name_H-M   'P 1'
#
loop_
_entity.id
_entity.type
_entity.pdbx_description
1 polymer ?
#
loop_
_entity_poly.entity_id
_entity_poly.type
_entity_poly.pdbx_seq_one_letter_code
_entity_poly.pdbx_strand_id
1 'polypeptide(L)'
;MTDEIETPPATEPPATETGARKPRPARTAPPLLAELAQWYPRLFGERPLPLKRGIFQDLMAARAPDKDALKQALAWHTRSTRYLVAVAGGQPRHDLDGNSVEAVAPEHVYQALCEVFRRRQRRSQEDLAPQLRQRIARACEASGLTREAYAERVRGHNVQANEVLDAALAEVAEHDARAEALLRAFEASGAEVADFAAMYGLAVPVVQRALTRARQLQRLGTDTAAA
;
A
#
# COMPACT_ATOMS: atom_id res chain seq x y z
N MET A 1 3.63 18.34 72.01
CA MET A 1 4.66 17.71 71.16
C MET A 1 4.02 17.54 69.80
N THR A 2 3.99 18.64 69.06
CA THR A 2 3.25 18.81 67.81
C THR A 2 4.16 19.62 66.92
N ASP A 3 4.72 18.90 65.96
CA ASP A 3 5.73 19.29 64.98
C ASP A 3 5.32 20.47 64.12
N GLU A 4 6.29 21.36 63.91
CA GLU A 4 6.36 22.34 62.85
C GLU A 4 6.43 21.63 61.49
N ILE A 5 5.57 22.02 60.54
CA ILE A 5 5.72 21.59 59.15
C ILE A 5 6.41 22.72 58.39
N GLU A 6 7.73 22.56 58.28
CA GLU A 6 8.63 23.34 57.44
C GLU A 6 8.43 22.98 55.95
N THR A 7 8.50 23.99 55.08
CA THR A 7 8.28 23.88 53.63
C THR A 7 9.60 23.49 52.94
N PRO A 8 9.66 22.43 52.10
CA PRO A 8 10.86 22.15 51.31
C PRO A 8 10.88 22.93 49.98
N PRO A 9 12.07 23.29 49.46
CA PRO A 9 12.23 24.13 48.29
C PRO A 9 12.08 23.36 46.95
N ALA A 10 11.74 24.13 45.91
CA ALA A 10 11.60 23.69 44.53
C ALA A 10 12.91 23.10 43.97
N THR A 11 12.80 21.94 43.32
CA THR A 11 13.88 21.30 42.55
C THR A 11 13.72 21.68 41.08
N GLU A 12 14.71 22.37 40.51
CA GLU A 12 14.84 22.61 39.07
C GLU A 12 15.10 21.30 38.30
N PRO A 13 14.51 21.09 37.11
CA PRO A 13 14.79 19.91 36.29
C PRO A 13 16.16 20.03 35.60
N PRO A 14 16.95 18.94 35.51
CA PRO A 14 18.24 19.00 34.85
C PRO A 14 18.08 19.12 33.33
N ALA A 15 18.87 20.01 32.74
CA ALA A 15 19.04 20.14 31.30
C ALA A 15 19.56 18.82 30.70
N THR A 16 18.84 18.29 29.72
CA THR A 16 19.24 17.09 28.99
C THR A 16 20.27 17.46 27.92
N GLU A 17 21.51 17.03 28.13
CA GLU A 17 22.59 17.14 27.15
C GLU A 17 22.26 16.36 25.88
N THR A 18 22.26 17.06 24.75
CA THR A 18 22.02 16.51 23.41
C THR A 18 23.21 15.68 22.96
N GLY A 19 23.26 14.41 23.38
CA GLY A 19 24.28 13.46 22.95
C GLY A 19 24.24 13.21 21.44
N ALA A 20 25.29 13.63 20.72
CA ALA A 20 25.48 13.36 19.30
C ALA A 20 25.47 11.84 19.03
N ARG A 21 24.48 11.37 18.28
CA ARG A 21 24.25 9.95 17.99
C ARG A 21 25.29 9.45 16.99
N LYS A 22 26.23 8.61 17.43
CA LYS A 22 27.23 7.94 16.55
C LYS A 22 26.54 7.23 15.37
N PRO A 23 27.10 7.29 14.14
CA PRO A 23 26.52 6.61 12.98
C PRO A 23 26.52 5.10 13.21
N ARG A 24 25.32 4.49 13.12
CA ARG A 24 25.14 3.04 13.28
C ARG A 24 25.76 2.33 12.07
N PRO A 25 26.54 1.24 12.26
CA PRO A 25 27.14 0.52 11.14
C PRO A 25 26.06 0.07 10.16
N ALA A 26 26.35 0.18 8.86
CA ALA A 26 25.49 -0.31 7.81
C ALA A 26 25.26 -1.81 8.05
N ARG A 27 24.00 -2.21 8.22
CA ARG A 27 23.68 -3.62 8.44
C ARG A 27 24.02 -4.40 7.18
N THR A 28 24.79 -5.48 7.30
CA THR A 28 25.10 -6.39 6.20
C THR A 28 23.90 -7.30 5.91
N ALA A 29 23.68 -7.63 4.64
CA ALA A 29 22.63 -8.57 4.27
C ALA A 29 22.92 -9.98 4.83
N PRO A 30 21.91 -10.72 5.33
CA PRO A 30 22.10 -12.09 5.79
C PRO A 30 22.62 -13.01 4.68
N PRO A 31 23.54 -13.95 4.97
CA PRO A 31 24.15 -14.82 3.94
C PRO A 31 23.12 -15.68 3.21
N LEU A 32 22.16 -16.25 3.94
CA LEU A 32 21.08 -17.07 3.38
C LEU A 32 20.23 -16.32 2.34
N LEU A 33 20.20 -14.98 2.36
CA LEU A 33 19.47 -14.23 1.35
C LEU A 33 20.09 -14.39 -0.06
N ALA A 34 21.41 -14.53 -0.15
CA ALA A 34 22.09 -14.78 -1.42
C ALA A 34 21.77 -16.17 -1.96
N GLU A 35 21.74 -17.18 -1.09
CA GLU A 35 21.34 -18.54 -1.44
C GLU A 35 19.87 -18.60 -1.90
N LEU A 36 18.96 -17.91 -1.19
CA LEU A 36 17.55 -17.79 -1.59
C LEU A 36 17.40 -17.13 -2.96
N ALA A 37 18.22 -16.13 -3.28
CA ALA A 37 18.23 -15.50 -4.60
C ALA A 37 18.75 -16.42 -5.72
N GLN A 38 19.67 -17.33 -5.39
CA GLN A 38 20.12 -18.36 -6.33
C GLN A 38 19.05 -19.43 -6.57
N TRP A 39 18.35 -19.86 -5.52
CA TRP A 39 17.34 -20.91 -5.61
C TRP A 39 16.02 -20.42 -6.22
N TYR A 40 15.59 -19.22 -5.85
CA TYR A 40 14.30 -18.65 -6.23
C TYR A 40 14.49 -17.21 -6.76
N PRO A 41 15.12 -17.06 -7.94
CA PRO A 41 15.48 -15.74 -8.48
C PRO A 41 14.28 -14.82 -8.73
N ARG A 42 13.10 -15.38 -9.04
CA ARG A 42 11.85 -14.58 -9.21
C ARG A 42 11.36 -13.97 -7.90
N LEU A 43 11.61 -14.62 -6.76
CA LEU A 43 11.14 -14.15 -5.45
C LEU A 43 12.19 -13.31 -4.72
N PHE A 44 13.48 -13.64 -4.87
CA PHE A 44 14.55 -13.01 -4.07
C PHE A 44 15.59 -12.25 -4.90
N GLY A 45 15.45 -12.23 -6.23
CA GLY A 45 16.39 -11.56 -7.15
C GLY A 45 16.29 -10.03 -7.16
N GLU A 46 16.62 -9.45 -8.31
CA GLU A 46 16.68 -8.00 -8.48
C GLU A 46 15.29 -7.33 -8.43
N ARG A 47 14.31 -7.96 -9.10
CA ARG A 47 12.91 -7.53 -9.17
C ARG A 47 12.03 -8.58 -8.48
N PRO A 48 12.03 -8.64 -7.14
CA PRO A 48 11.34 -9.69 -6.41
C PRO A 48 9.82 -9.54 -6.52
N LEU A 49 9.12 -10.67 -6.56
CA LEU A 49 7.66 -10.73 -6.49
C LEU A 49 7.16 -10.78 -5.03
N PRO A 50 5.94 -10.30 -4.73
CA PRO A 50 5.36 -10.45 -3.41
C PRO A 50 5.25 -11.92 -2.99
N LEU A 51 5.62 -12.24 -1.75
CA LEU A 51 5.64 -13.64 -1.29
C LEU A 51 4.24 -14.13 -0.87
N LYS A 52 3.96 -15.40 -1.15
CA LYS A 52 2.80 -16.13 -0.62
C LYS A 52 2.77 -16.08 0.92
N ARG A 53 1.58 -16.03 1.50
CA ARG A 53 1.42 -16.16 2.96
C ARG A 53 1.86 -17.56 3.38
N GLY A 54 2.70 -17.64 4.42
CA GLY A 54 3.26 -18.92 4.86
C GLY A 54 4.48 -19.40 4.07
N ILE A 55 5.07 -18.58 3.19
CA ILE A 55 6.28 -18.91 2.40
C ILE A 55 7.44 -19.46 3.24
N PHE A 56 7.50 -19.10 4.53
CA PHE A 56 8.47 -19.64 5.46
C PHE A 56 8.39 -21.17 5.56
N GLN A 57 7.18 -21.73 5.65
CA GLN A 57 7.00 -23.18 5.75
C GLN A 57 7.30 -23.88 4.43
N ASP A 58 6.92 -23.26 3.31
CA ASP A 58 7.25 -23.77 1.98
C ASP A 58 8.78 -23.85 1.81
N LEU A 59 9.53 -22.82 2.25
CA LEU A 59 10.99 -22.81 2.22
C LEU A 59 11.64 -23.82 3.17
N MET A 60 11.09 -23.97 4.38
CA MET A 60 11.53 -24.98 5.34
C MET A 60 11.32 -26.40 4.81
N ALA A 61 10.19 -26.68 4.17
CA ALA A 61 9.88 -27.99 3.60
C ALA A 61 10.75 -28.33 2.38
N ALA A 62 11.04 -27.32 1.53
CA ALA A 62 11.77 -27.55 0.30
C ALA A 62 13.27 -27.81 0.51
N ARG A 63 13.90 -27.13 1.48
CA ARG A 63 15.38 -27.16 1.63
C ARG A 63 15.88 -27.27 3.07
N ALA A 64 14.99 -27.20 4.06
CA ALA A 64 15.33 -27.24 5.48
C ALA A 64 16.55 -26.37 5.88
N PRO A 65 16.60 -25.08 5.51
CA PRO A 65 17.67 -24.18 5.93
C PRO A 65 17.61 -23.94 7.44
N ASP A 66 18.67 -23.33 7.98
CA ASP A 66 18.65 -22.87 9.38
C ASP A 66 17.47 -21.91 9.63
N LYS A 67 16.69 -22.22 10.67
CA LYS A 67 15.41 -21.58 10.95
C LYS A 67 15.56 -20.09 11.26
N ASP A 68 16.57 -19.73 12.04
CA ASP A 68 16.77 -18.36 12.51
C ASP A 68 17.48 -17.51 11.45
N ALA A 69 18.36 -18.11 10.65
CA ALA A 69 18.87 -17.50 9.43
C ALA A 69 17.74 -17.19 8.45
N LEU A 70 16.77 -18.10 8.26
CA LEU A 70 15.63 -17.89 7.35
C LEU A 70 14.73 -16.74 7.82
N LYS A 71 14.41 -16.68 9.11
CA LYS A 71 13.65 -15.54 9.67
C LYS A 71 14.37 -14.22 9.42
N GLN A 72 15.69 -14.18 9.65
CA GLN A 72 16.50 -12.98 9.43
C GLN A 72 16.51 -12.57 7.95
N ALA A 73 16.69 -13.53 7.04
CA ALA A 73 16.67 -13.29 5.60
C ALA A 73 15.31 -12.76 5.12
N LEU A 74 14.20 -13.36 5.56
CA LEU A 74 12.86 -12.89 5.22
C LEU A 74 12.56 -11.51 5.81
N ALA A 75 12.94 -11.26 7.07
CA ALA A 75 12.77 -9.95 7.70
C ALA A 75 13.58 -8.87 6.97
N TRP A 76 14.77 -9.21 6.47
CA TRP A 76 15.57 -8.31 5.64
C TRP A 76 14.90 -8.05 4.29
N HIS A 77 14.52 -9.12 3.59
CA HIS A 77 13.95 -9.08 2.25
C HIS A 77 12.65 -8.26 2.21
N THR A 78 11.71 -8.56 3.10
CA THR A 78 10.38 -7.93 3.13
C THR A 78 10.39 -6.45 3.53
N ARG A 79 11.48 -5.97 4.15
CA ARG A 79 11.69 -4.56 4.50
C ARG A 79 12.49 -3.78 3.44
N SER A 80 13.04 -4.48 2.44
CA SER A 80 13.84 -3.87 1.38
C SER A 80 12.98 -2.97 0.48
N THR A 81 13.56 -1.88 -0.04
CA THR A 81 12.83 -0.97 -0.93
C THR A 81 12.36 -1.67 -2.20
N ARG A 82 13.16 -2.60 -2.76
CA ARG A 82 12.78 -3.37 -3.96
C ARG A 82 11.52 -4.21 -3.73
N TYR A 83 11.42 -4.86 -2.57
CA TYR A 83 10.25 -5.66 -2.23
C TYR A 83 9.02 -4.79 -2.02
N LEU A 84 9.17 -3.69 -1.29
CA LEU A 84 8.07 -2.74 -1.08
C LEU A 84 7.57 -2.12 -2.39
N VAL A 85 8.45 -1.88 -3.37
CA VAL A 85 8.05 -1.43 -4.71
C VAL A 85 7.18 -2.47 -5.41
N ALA A 86 7.52 -3.77 -5.31
CA ALA A 86 6.71 -4.84 -5.89
C ALA A 86 5.32 -4.95 -5.24
N VAL A 87 5.26 -4.87 -3.90
CA VAL A 87 4.00 -4.85 -3.14
C VAL A 87 3.17 -3.60 -3.47
N ALA A 88 3.79 -2.43 -3.52
CA ALA A 88 3.15 -1.18 -3.92
C ALA A 88 2.71 -1.17 -5.40
N GLY A 89 3.23 -2.09 -6.21
CA GLY A 89 2.76 -2.34 -7.56
C GLY A 89 1.43 -3.09 -7.63
N GLY A 90 0.94 -3.62 -6.52
CA GLY A 90 -0.32 -4.40 -6.48
C GLY A 90 -0.21 -5.77 -7.15
N GLN A 91 1.01 -6.27 -7.39
CA GLN A 91 1.19 -7.61 -7.95
C GLN A 91 0.67 -8.69 -6.99
N PRO A 92 0.14 -9.81 -7.49
CA PRO A 92 -0.29 -10.90 -6.63
C PRO A 92 0.91 -11.50 -5.88
N ARG A 93 0.61 -12.26 -4.83
CA ARG A 93 1.56 -13.07 -4.08
C ARG A 93 1.90 -14.33 -4.89
N HIS A 94 3.16 -14.75 -4.81
CA HIS A 94 3.68 -15.88 -5.56
C HIS A 94 4.24 -16.97 -4.64
N ASP A 95 4.02 -18.22 -5.02
CA ASP A 95 4.64 -19.39 -4.41
C ASP A 95 6.09 -19.60 -4.88
N LEU A 96 6.73 -20.68 -4.40
CA LEU A 96 8.12 -21.01 -4.74
C LEU A 96 8.33 -21.34 -6.22
N ASP A 97 7.30 -21.85 -6.89
CA ASP A 97 7.32 -22.15 -8.32
C ASP A 97 7.13 -20.88 -9.17
N GLY A 98 6.70 -19.78 -8.53
CA GLY A 98 6.47 -18.49 -9.17
C GLY A 98 5.08 -18.34 -9.75
N ASN A 99 4.11 -19.17 -9.34
CA ASN A 99 2.72 -19.04 -9.72
C ASN A 99 2.04 -17.98 -8.84
N SER A 100 1.11 -17.21 -9.42
CA SER A 100 0.29 -16.26 -8.65
C SER A 100 -0.78 -17.01 -7.84
N VAL A 101 -0.84 -16.75 -6.54
CA VAL A 101 -1.68 -17.50 -5.59
C VAL A 101 -2.78 -16.64 -4.97
N GLU A 102 -2.46 -15.40 -4.57
CA GLU A 102 -3.39 -14.56 -3.79
C GLU A 102 -3.17 -13.09 -4.15
N ALA A 103 -4.24 -12.30 -4.21
CA ALA A 103 -4.10 -10.85 -4.31
C ALA A 103 -3.42 -10.28 -3.05
N VAL A 104 -2.59 -9.25 -3.21
CA VAL A 104 -2.08 -8.52 -2.06
C VAL A 104 -3.22 -7.67 -1.48
N ALA A 105 -3.47 -7.81 -0.17
CA ALA A 105 -4.52 -7.07 0.50
C ALA A 105 -4.31 -5.54 0.36
N PRO A 106 -5.38 -4.74 0.17
CA PRO A 106 -5.29 -3.30 -0.08
C PRO A 106 -4.47 -2.53 0.94
N GLU A 107 -4.54 -2.92 2.21
CA GLU A 107 -3.80 -2.32 3.33
C GLU A 107 -2.29 -2.47 3.15
N HIS A 108 -1.85 -3.63 2.67
CA HIS A 108 -0.43 -3.87 2.42
C HIS A 108 0.09 -3.07 1.22
N VAL A 109 -0.74 -2.92 0.16
CA VAL A 109 -0.39 -2.08 -1.00
C VAL A 109 -0.25 -0.61 -0.55
N TYR A 110 -1.23 -0.12 0.22
CA TYR A 110 -1.23 1.24 0.77
C TYR A 110 -0.01 1.49 1.67
N GLN A 111 0.25 0.60 2.63
CA GLN A 111 1.41 0.73 3.53
C GLN A 111 2.73 0.73 2.75
N ALA A 112 2.85 -0.12 1.74
CA ALA A 112 4.03 -0.16 0.89
C ALA A 112 4.20 1.12 0.06
N LEU A 113 3.11 1.68 -0.48
CA LEU A 113 3.11 2.98 -1.17
C LEU A 113 3.62 4.08 -0.25
N CYS A 114 3.00 4.25 0.92
CA CYS A 114 3.39 5.25 1.90
C CYS A 114 4.88 5.10 2.30
N GLU A 115 5.34 3.89 2.55
CA GLU A 115 6.73 3.63 2.93
C GLU A 115 7.72 3.90 1.78
N VAL A 116 7.42 3.51 0.55
CA VAL A 116 8.25 3.77 -0.63
C VAL A 116 8.38 5.28 -0.86
N PHE A 117 7.26 6.00 -0.85
CA PHE A 117 7.25 7.44 -1.06
C PHE A 117 7.94 8.19 0.09
N ARG A 118 7.73 7.78 1.35
CA ARG A 118 8.47 8.32 2.50
C ARG A 118 9.98 8.14 2.36
N ARG A 119 10.45 6.99 1.87
CA ARG A 119 11.88 6.74 1.62
C ARG A 119 12.41 7.59 0.47
N ARG A 120 11.63 7.78 -0.60
CA ARG A 120 11.99 8.60 -1.76
C ARG A 120 12.03 10.08 -1.39
N GLN A 121 11.04 10.57 -0.65
CA GLN A 121 10.96 11.95 -0.16
C GLN A 121 12.15 12.32 0.72
N ARG A 122 12.66 11.41 1.56
CA ARG A 122 13.87 11.66 2.37
C ARG A 122 15.13 11.89 1.54
N ARG A 123 15.12 11.54 0.26
CA ARG A 123 16.26 11.65 -0.65
C ARG A 123 16.04 12.69 -1.75
N SER A 124 14.86 13.33 -1.79
CA SER A 124 14.45 14.28 -2.81
C SER A 124 13.96 15.57 -2.15
N GLN A 125 14.21 16.71 -2.79
CA GLN A 125 13.62 18.00 -2.38
C GLN A 125 12.28 18.28 -3.09
N GLU A 126 11.94 17.49 -4.12
CA GLU A 126 10.66 17.56 -4.83
C GLU A 126 9.50 17.15 -3.92
N ASP A 127 8.36 17.83 -4.01
CA ASP A 127 7.12 17.37 -3.36
C ASP A 127 6.54 16.15 -4.10
N LEU A 128 6.58 14.99 -3.45
CA LEU A 128 6.05 13.74 -4.00
C LEU A 128 4.61 13.44 -3.54
N ALA A 129 3.99 14.33 -2.75
CA ALA A 129 2.61 14.14 -2.29
C ALA A 129 1.60 14.00 -3.44
N PRO A 130 1.66 14.78 -4.55
CA PRO A 130 0.74 14.60 -5.68
C PRO A 130 0.88 13.22 -6.34
N GLN A 131 2.12 12.74 -6.51
CA GLN A 131 2.39 11.42 -7.08
C GLN A 131 1.90 10.30 -6.15
N LEU A 132 2.07 10.44 -4.83
CA LEU A 132 1.55 9.49 -3.85
C LEU A 132 0.03 9.46 -3.87
N ARG A 133 -0.63 10.62 -3.91
CA ARG A 133 -2.09 10.76 -3.98
C ARG A 133 -2.67 10.02 -5.18
N GLN A 134 -2.13 10.27 -6.39
CA GLN A 134 -2.56 9.57 -7.60
C GLN A 134 -2.34 8.06 -7.52
N ARG A 135 -1.24 7.61 -6.89
CA ARG A 135 -0.95 6.19 -6.71
C ARG A 135 -1.92 5.53 -5.73
N ILE A 136 -2.32 6.22 -4.67
CA ILE A 136 -3.34 5.74 -3.72
C ILE A 136 -4.71 5.67 -4.39
N ALA A 137 -5.10 6.69 -5.16
CA ALA A 137 -6.36 6.70 -5.91
C ALA A 137 -6.46 5.48 -6.83
N ARG A 138 -5.41 5.21 -7.63
CA ARG A 138 -5.33 4.02 -8.49
C ARG A 138 -5.38 2.71 -7.69
N ALA A 139 -4.75 2.64 -6.53
CA ALA A 139 -4.79 1.46 -5.68
C ALA A 139 -6.20 1.21 -5.10
N CYS A 140 -6.92 2.28 -4.74
CA CYS A 140 -8.31 2.20 -4.31
C CYS A 140 -9.20 1.67 -5.45
N GLU A 141 -9.11 2.25 -6.65
CA GLU A 141 -9.87 1.77 -7.82
C GLU A 141 -9.55 0.30 -8.14
N ALA A 142 -8.27 -0.08 -8.17
CA ALA A 142 -7.83 -1.44 -8.47
C ALA A 142 -8.21 -2.47 -7.39
N SER A 143 -8.43 -2.04 -6.14
CA SER A 143 -8.89 -2.92 -5.07
C SER A 143 -10.32 -3.44 -5.29
N GLY A 144 -11.10 -2.76 -6.13
CA GLY A 144 -12.50 -3.07 -6.37
C GLY A 144 -13.43 -2.75 -5.20
N LEU A 145 -12.93 -2.11 -4.14
CA LEU A 145 -13.72 -1.66 -3.00
C LEU A 145 -14.40 -0.30 -3.29
N THR A 146 -15.43 0.02 -2.50
CA THR A 146 -15.90 1.40 -2.35
C THR A 146 -14.82 2.22 -1.63
N ARG A 147 -14.83 3.54 -1.80
CA ARG A 147 -13.88 4.42 -1.12
C ARG A 147 -13.98 4.31 0.39
N GLU A 148 -15.20 4.19 0.90
CA GLU A 148 -15.50 4.09 2.33
C GLU A 148 -14.92 2.77 2.89
N ALA A 149 -15.19 1.63 2.23
CA ALA A 149 -14.66 0.33 2.63
C ALA A 149 -13.14 0.20 2.45
N TYR A 150 -12.54 0.98 1.53
CA TYR A 150 -11.10 1.10 1.41
C TYR A 150 -10.53 1.94 2.57
N ALA A 151 -11.14 3.08 2.88
CA ALA A 151 -10.72 3.97 3.97
C ALA A 151 -10.71 3.24 5.32
N GLU A 152 -11.77 2.49 5.63
CA GLU A 152 -11.88 1.70 6.87
C GLU A 152 -10.72 0.71 7.05
N ARG A 153 -10.28 0.10 5.95
CA ARG A 153 -9.19 -0.88 5.94
C ARG A 153 -7.81 -0.24 6.13
N VAL A 154 -7.57 0.91 5.49
CA VAL A 154 -6.22 1.47 5.37
C VAL A 154 -5.92 2.60 6.35
N ARG A 155 -6.96 3.28 6.87
CA ARG A 155 -6.83 4.41 7.77
C ARG A 155 -6.13 3.98 9.06
N GLY A 156 -5.25 4.85 9.57
CA GLY A 156 -4.49 4.59 10.78
C GLY A 156 -4.37 5.82 11.67
N HIS A 157 -3.39 5.81 12.57
CA HIS A 157 -3.19 6.88 13.56
C HIS A 157 -2.38 8.07 13.03
N ASN A 158 -1.76 7.96 11.86
CA ASN A 158 -0.93 9.03 11.31
C ASN A 158 -1.78 10.06 10.58
N VAL A 159 -1.92 11.24 11.18
CA VAL A 159 -2.74 12.34 10.65
C VAL A 159 -2.31 12.76 9.24
N GLN A 160 -1.02 13.01 9.01
CA GLN A 160 -0.51 13.42 7.70
C GLN A 160 -0.76 12.36 6.61
N ALA A 161 -0.60 11.09 6.95
CA ALA A 161 -0.90 10.00 6.01
C ALA A 161 -2.42 9.95 5.69
N ASN A 162 -3.26 10.19 6.69
CA ASN A 162 -4.71 10.23 6.51
C ASN A 162 -5.15 11.43 5.66
N GLU A 163 -4.51 12.60 5.78
CA GLU A 163 -4.80 13.75 4.91
C GLU A 163 -4.52 13.45 3.43
N VAL A 164 -3.40 12.78 3.15
CA VAL A 164 -3.06 12.34 1.78
C VAL A 164 -4.05 11.29 1.29
N LEU A 165 -4.47 10.36 2.16
CA LEU A 165 -5.51 9.38 1.86
C LEU A 165 -6.84 10.08 1.52
N ASP A 166 -7.30 11.01 2.36
CA ASP A 166 -8.56 11.72 2.16
C ASP A 166 -8.56 12.51 0.85
N ALA A 167 -7.44 13.17 0.53
CA ALA A 167 -7.27 13.85 -0.76
C ALA A 167 -7.29 12.86 -1.94
N ALA A 168 -6.72 11.66 -1.80
CA ALA A 168 -6.78 10.63 -2.84
C ALA A 168 -8.19 10.08 -3.02
N LEU A 169 -8.93 9.89 -1.93
CA LEU A 169 -10.32 9.43 -1.98
C LEU A 169 -11.25 10.49 -2.58
N ALA A 170 -10.97 11.79 -2.39
CA ALA A 170 -11.68 12.86 -3.09
C ALA A 170 -11.50 12.76 -4.62
N GLU A 171 -10.28 12.49 -5.11
CA GLU A 171 -10.04 12.27 -6.56
C GLU A 171 -10.82 11.05 -7.07
N VAL A 172 -10.82 9.95 -6.32
CA VAL A 172 -11.60 8.76 -6.68
C VAL A 172 -13.10 9.07 -6.69
N ALA A 173 -13.60 9.92 -5.77
CA ALA A 173 -15.00 10.33 -5.76
C ALA A 173 -15.37 11.12 -7.02
N GLU A 174 -14.50 12.00 -7.49
CA GLU A 174 -14.71 12.70 -8.77
C GLU A 174 -14.74 11.72 -9.95
N HIS A 175 -13.83 10.74 -9.98
CA HIS A 175 -13.79 9.72 -11.03
C HIS A 175 -15.07 8.87 -11.04
N ASP A 176 -15.51 8.44 -9.85
CA ASP A 176 -16.73 7.65 -9.66
C ASP A 176 -17.97 8.45 -10.10
N ALA A 177 -18.06 9.73 -9.73
CA ALA A 177 -19.17 10.61 -10.15
C ALA A 177 -19.21 10.84 -11.66
N ARG A 178 -18.04 11.03 -12.30
CA ARG A 178 -17.94 11.13 -13.77
C ARG A 178 -18.36 9.82 -14.43
N ALA A 179 -17.95 8.67 -13.89
CA ALA A 179 -18.30 7.36 -14.41
C ALA A 179 -19.82 7.10 -14.30
N GLU A 180 -20.43 7.47 -13.18
CA GLU A 180 -21.87 7.35 -12.97
C GLU A 180 -22.67 8.25 -13.92
N ALA A 181 -22.27 9.52 -14.06
CA ALA A 181 -22.91 10.43 -15.01
C ALA A 181 -22.82 9.90 -16.45
N LEU A 182 -21.66 9.33 -16.83
CA LEU A 182 -21.47 8.73 -18.14
C LEU A 182 -22.34 7.47 -18.34
N LEU A 183 -22.49 6.63 -17.30
CA LEU A 183 -23.38 5.47 -17.34
C LEU A 183 -24.83 5.88 -17.57
N ARG A 184 -25.32 6.88 -16.82
CA ARG A 184 -26.70 7.39 -17.00
C ARG A 184 -26.92 7.96 -18.40
N ALA A 185 -25.96 8.72 -18.93
CA ALA A 185 -26.03 9.25 -20.29
C ALA A 185 -26.02 8.12 -21.34
N PHE A 186 -25.20 7.09 -21.13
CA PHE A 186 -25.14 5.90 -21.99
C PHE A 186 -26.48 5.17 -22.01
N GLU A 187 -27.04 4.87 -20.85
CA GLU A 187 -28.34 4.18 -20.73
C GLU A 187 -29.49 4.99 -21.33
N ALA A 188 -29.49 6.32 -21.15
CA ALA A 188 -30.49 7.19 -21.76
C ALA A 188 -30.38 7.28 -23.29
N SER A 189 -29.19 7.10 -23.86
CA SER A 189 -28.97 7.18 -25.31
C SER A 189 -29.52 5.98 -26.07
N GLY A 190 -29.57 4.80 -25.44
CA GLY A 190 -29.89 3.54 -26.11
C GLY A 190 -28.89 3.13 -27.21
N ALA A 191 -27.74 3.82 -27.33
CA ALA A 191 -26.75 3.59 -28.36
C ALA A 191 -25.78 2.46 -27.99
N GLU A 192 -25.13 1.90 -29.01
CA GLU A 192 -23.99 1.01 -28.80
C GLU A 192 -22.78 1.80 -28.29
N VAL A 193 -21.88 1.13 -27.57
CA VAL A 193 -20.73 1.77 -26.90
C VAL A 193 -19.84 2.55 -27.88
N ALA A 194 -19.66 2.03 -29.09
CA ALA A 194 -18.84 2.68 -30.12
C ALA A 194 -19.47 4.00 -30.60
N ASP A 195 -20.79 4.00 -30.86
CA ASP A 195 -21.52 5.18 -31.33
C ASP A 195 -21.64 6.22 -30.23
N PHE A 196 -21.90 5.80 -29.00
CA PHE A 196 -21.89 6.67 -27.83
C PHE A 196 -20.52 7.33 -27.62
N ALA A 197 -19.43 6.56 -27.75
CA ALA A 197 -18.08 7.09 -27.63
C ALA A 197 -17.80 8.14 -28.73
N ALA A 198 -18.20 7.85 -29.97
CA ALA A 198 -18.06 8.78 -31.09
C ALA A 198 -18.86 10.09 -30.86
N MET A 199 -20.09 10.00 -30.34
CA MET A 199 -20.96 11.14 -30.06
C MET A 199 -20.35 12.15 -29.08
N TYR A 200 -19.59 11.68 -28.09
CA TYR A 200 -18.90 12.54 -27.11
C TYR A 200 -17.41 12.77 -27.42
N GLY A 201 -16.91 12.30 -28.56
CA GLY A 201 -15.49 12.39 -28.91
C GLY A 201 -14.57 11.64 -27.93
N LEU A 202 -15.08 10.59 -27.28
CA LEU A 202 -14.36 9.78 -26.32
C LEU A 202 -13.79 8.52 -26.99
N ALA A 203 -12.68 8.02 -26.46
CA ALA A 203 -12.15 6.73 -26.90
C ALA A 203 -12.98 5.59 -26.30
N VAL A 204 -13.31 4.57 -27.12
CA VAL A 204 -14.09 3.39 -26.70
C VAL A 204 -13.56 2.75 -25.40
N PRO A 205 -12.23 2.53 -25.22
CA PRO A 205 -11.73 1.94 -23.97
C PRO A 205 -11.94 2.82 -22.74
N VAL A 206 -12.02 4.15 -22.90
CA VAL A 206 -12.30 5.08 -21.79
C VAL A 206 -13.74 4.92 -21.34
N VAL A 207 -14.68 4.91 -22.29
CA VAL A 207 -16.11 4.68 -22.02
C VAL A 207 -16.30 3.32 -21.35
N GLN A 208 -15.74 2.24 -21.93
CA GLN A 208 -15.86 0.89 -21.37
C GLN A 208 -15.37 0.79 -19.92
N ARG A 209 -14.22 1.40 -19.59
CA ARG A 209 -13.71 1.43 -18.21
C ARG A 209 -14.65 2.19 -17.27
N ALA A 210 -15.14 3.35 -17.68
CA ALA A 210 -16.07 4.14 -16.88
C ALA A 210 -17.40 3.40 -16.63
N LEU A 211 -17.98 2.79 -17.68
CA LEU A 211 -19.21 1.98 -17.53
C LEU A 211 -19.00 0.77 -16.62
N THR A 212 -17.86 0.07 -16.75
CA THR A 212 -17.52 -1.07 -15.89
C THR A 212 -17.41 -0.64 -14.43
N ARG A 213 -16.71 0.48 -14.17
CA ARG A 213 -16.55 1.04 -12.82
C ARG A 213 -17.89 1.45 -12.21
N ALA A 214 -18.73 2.17 -12.96
CA ALA A 214 -20.03 2.63 -12.47
C ALA A 214 -20.96 1.45 -12.13
N ARG A 215 -21.02 0.43 -13.00
CA ARG A 215 -21.81 -0.79 -12.75
C ARG A 215 -21.29 -1.59 -11.55
N GLN A 216 -19.97 -1.66 -11.38
CA GLN A 216 -19.37 -2.30 -10.21
C GLN A 216 -19.80 -1.58 -8.92
N LEU A 217 -19.75 -0.25 -8.90
CA LEU A 217 -20.16 0.54 -7.74
C LEU A 217 -21.66 0.41 -7.42
N GLN A 218 -22.52 0.37 -8.43
CA GLN A 218 -23.95 0.10 -8.23
C GLN A 218 -24.19 -1.24 -7.54
N ARG A 219 -23.49 -2.30 -7.96
CA ARG A 219 -23.58 -3.63 -7.32
C ARG A 219 -23.15 -3.61 -5.86
N LEU A 220 -22.04 -2.93 -5.55
CA LEU A 220 -21.56 -2.80 -4.17
C LEU A 220 -22.51 -1.97 -3.29
N GLY A 221 -23.13 -0.93 -3.86
CA GLY A 221 -24.15 -0.13 -3.19
C GLY A 221 -25.41 -0.92 -2.87
N THR A 222 -25.88 -1.77 -3.80
CA THR A 222 -27.05 -2.63 -3.55
C THR A 222 -26.79 -3.68 -2.47
N ASP A 223 -25.59 -4.28 -2.45
CA ASP A 223 -25.21 -5.28 -1.44
C ASP A 223 -25.13 -4.67 -0.04
N THR A 224 -24.72 -3.40 0.07
CA THR A 224 -24.66 -2.67 1.34
C THR A 224 -26.05 -2.27 1.85
N ALA A 225 -27.00 -1.99 0.94
CA ALA A 225 -28.37 -1.68 1.31
C ALA A 225 -29.22 -2.91 1.68
N ALA A 226 -28.78 -4.11 1.29
CA ALA A 226 -29.46 -5.38 1.56
C ALA A 226 -28.96 -6.10 2.83
N ALA A 227 -27.87 -5.62 3.45
CA ALA A 227 -27.26 -6.15 4.67
C ALA A 227 -27.67 -5.36 5.91
#